data_AF-A0A936VY31-F1
#
_entry.id   AF-A0A936VY31-F1
#
_cell.length_a   1.000
_cell.length_b   1.000
_cell.length_c   1.000
_cell.angle_alpha   90.00
_cell.angle_beta   90.00
_cell.angle_gamma   90.00
#
_symmetry.space_group_name_H-M   'P 1'
#
loop_
_entity.id
_entity.type
_entity.pdbx_description
1 polymer ?
#
loop_
_entity_poly.entity_id
_entity_poly.type
_entity_poly.pdbx_seq_one_letter_code
_entity_poly.pdbx_strand_id
1 'polypeptide(L)' 'MKPELTVTTEVGADISFFQDRVSLEYTFYNADHSDQIVEINLPSSSGFTTTTKNIGKINNKGHELGVTLRPLGRLSK' A
#
# COMPACT_ATOMS: atom_id res chain seq x y z
N MET A 1 -12.10 1.69 22.69
CA MET A 1 -11.60 1.24 21.38
C MET A 1 -10.09 1.16 21.45
N LYS A 2 -9.47 0.23 20.71
CA LYS A 2 -8.00 0.21 20.55
C LYS A 2 -7.62 1.10 19.37
N PRO A 3 -6.44 1.77 19.40
CA PRO A 3 -5.94 2.48 18.23
C PRO A 3 -5.70 1.51 17.06
N GLU A 4 -5.93 1.98 15.83
CA GLU A 4 -5.51 1.28 14.62
C GLU A 4 -3.98 1.36 14.47
N LEU A 5 -3.35 0.24 14.12
CA LEU A 5 -1.91 0.17 13.86
C LEU A 5 -1.67 -0.48 12.50
N THR A 6 -0.84 0.16 11.68
CA THR A 6 -0.34 -0.42 10.43
C THR A 6 1.17 -0.59 10.52
N VAL A 7 1.66 -1.79 10.21
CA VAL A 7 3.09 -2.09 10.10
C VAL A 7 3.39 -2.53 8.67
N THR A 8 4.22 -1.77 7.97
CA THR A 8 4.63 -2.07 6.60
C THR A 8 6.11 -2.41 6.54
N THR A 9 6.46 -3.50 5.87
CA THR A 9 7.83 -3.88 5.54
C THR A 9 7.98 -3.86 4.02
N GLU A 10 9.04 -3.21 3.53
CA GLU A 10 9.31 -3.04 2.11
C GLU A 10 10.74 -3.47 1.80
N VAL A 11 10.92 -4.14 0.66
CA VAL A 11 12.22 -4.48 0.09
C VAL A 11 12.15 -4.20 -1.40
N GLY A 12 13.07 -3.38 -1.90
CA GLY A 12 13.08 -2.99 -3.30
C GLY A 12 14.47 -2.80 -3.88
N ALA A 13 14.51 -2.65 -5.20
CA ALA A 13 15.69 -2.36 -5.98
C ALA A 13 15.36 -1.32 -7.06
N ASP A 14 16.29 -0.41 -7.28
CA ASP A 14 16.27 0.59 -8.36
C ASP A 14 17.53 0.41 -9.20
N ILE A 15 17.35 0.29 -10.51
CA ILE A 15 18.45 0.20 -11.46
C ILE A 15 18.18 1.16 -12.62
N SER A 16 19.15 2.02 -12.90
CA SER A 16 19.08 3.01 -13.98
C SER A 16 20.25 2.86 -14.96
N PHE A 17 19.96 3.02 -16.25
CA PHE A 17 20.91 2.88 -17.37
C PHE A 17 20.93 4.13 -18.26
N PHE A 18 22.02 4.30 -19.02
CA PHE A 18 22.17 5.32 -20.07
C PHE A 18 21.97 6.78 -19.62
N GLN A 19 22.50 7.14 -18.44
CA GLN A 19 22.26 8.45 -17.80
C GLN A 19 20.77 8.67 -17.51
N ASP A 20 20.18 7.73 -16.77
CA ASP A 20 18.77 7.75 -16.32
C ASP A 20 17.74 7.83 -17.45
N ARG A 21 18.08 7.29 -18.63
CA ARG A 21 17.15 7.21 -19.76
C ARG A 21 16.27 5.97 -19.71
N VAL A 22 16.73 4.93 -19.04
CA VAL A 22 15.95 3.70 -18.80
C VAL A 22 16.12 3.36 -17.33
N SER A 23 15.03 3.37 -16.58
CA SER A 23 15.01 3.01 -15.16
C SER A 23 14.01 1.91 -14.92
N LEU A 24 14.39 0.96 -14.08
CA LEU A 24 13.56 -0.14 -13.60
C LEU A 24 13.52 -0.07 -12.08
N GLU A 25 12.30 -0.03 -11.55
CA GLU A 25 12.02 0.06 -10.12
C GLU A 25 11.19 -1.17 -9.74
N TYR A 26 11.60 -1.87 -8.70
CA TYR A 26 10.84 -3.00 -8.17
C TYR A 26 10.74 -2.91 -6.66
N THR A 27 9.54 -3.11 -6.13
CA THR A 27 9.26 -3.14 -4.70
C THR A 27 8.41 -4.34 -4.36
N PHE A 28 8.82 -5.11 -3.37
CA PHE A 28 7.94 -6.03 -2.65
C PHE A 28 7.54 -5.38 -1.34
N TYR A 29 6.25 -5.39 -1.03
CA TYR A 29 5.72 -4.86 0.23
C TYR A 29 4.86 -5.89 0.95
N ASN A 30 4.84 -5.79 2.28
CA ASN A 30 3.92 -6.48 3.17
C ASN A 30 3.41 -5.50 4.24
N ALA A 31 2.11 -5.21 4.21
CA ALA A 31 1.42 -4.30 5.11
C ALA A 31 0.43 -5.06 6.00
N ASP A 32 0.68 -5.05 7.30
CA ASP A 32 -0.16 -5.64 8.33
C ASP A 32 -0.96 -4.53 9.06
N HIS A 33 -2.26 -4.46 8.79
CA HIS A 33 -3.20 -3.57 9.45
C HIS A 33 -3.87 -4.31 10.61
N SER A 34 -3.84 -3.74 11.81
CA SER A 34 -4.41 -4.31 13.03
C SER A 34 -5.36 -3.33 13.69
N ASP A 35 -6.42 -3.88 14.29
CA ASP A 35 -7.42 -3.12 15.06
C ASP A 35 -8.06 -1.98 14.22
N GLN A 36 -8.24 -2.17 12.91
CA GLN A 36 -8.87 -1.17 12.04
C GLN A 36 -10.32 -0.91 12.51
N ILE A 37 -10.71 0.36 12.60
CA ILE A 37 -12.02 0.75 13.13
C ILE A 37 -13.02 0.82 11.98
N VAL A 38 -14.01 -0.08 11.98
CA VAL A 38 -15.08 -0.08 10.97
C VAL A 38 -16.47 -0.06 11.62
N GLU A 39 -17.41 0.52 10.90
CA GLU A 39 -18.83 0.47 11.24
C GLU A 39 -19.45 -0.78 10.61
N ILE A 40 -20.08 -1.62 11.43
CA ILE A 40 -20.79 -2.81 10.98
C ILE A 40 -22.29 -2.66 11.25
N ASN A 41 -23.09 -3.15 10.31
CA ASN A 41 -24.55 -3.21 10.48
C ASN A 41 -24.91 -4.28 11.51
N LEU A 42 -25.84 -3.95 12.40
CA LEU A 42 -26.40 -4.87 13.37
C LEU A 42 -27.76 -5.41 12.90
N PRO A 43 -28.15 -6.63 13.32
CA PRO A 43 -29.51 -7.10 13.12
C PRO A 43 -30.52 -6.17 13.80
N SER A 44 -31.66 -5.92 13.14
CA SER A 44 -32.72 -5.04 13.66
C SER A 44 -33.31 -5.49 15.00
N SER A 45 -33.18 -6.78 15.34
CA SER A 45 -33.54 -7.33 16.65
C SER A 45 -32.66 -6.85 17.81
N SER A 46 -31.51 -6.23 17.53
CA SER A 46 -30.60 -5.70 18.55
C SER A 46 -31.04 -4.35 19.14
N GLY A 47 -32.02 -3.68 18.53
CA GLY A 47 -32.48 -2.34 18.93
C GLY A 47 -31.61 -1.18 18.41
N PHE A 48 -30.53 -1.49 17.69
CA PHE A 48 -29.63 -0.52 17.05
C PHE A 48 -29.39 -0.91 15.59
N THR A 49 -29.01 0.06 14.75
CA THR A 49 -28.75 -0.15 13.32
C THR A 49 -27.29 -0.43 13.01
N THR A 50 -26.35 0.18 13.74
CA THR A 50 -24.91 0.05 13.49
C THR A 50 -24.10 0.03 14.78
N THR A 51 -22.88 -0.54 14.72
CA THR A 51 -21.88 -0.43 15.78
C THR A 51 -20.48 -0.28 15.20
N THR A 52 -19.63 0.47 15.90
CA THR A 52 -18.20 0.58 15.56
C THR A 52 -17.42 -0.55 16.24
N LYS A 53 -16.54 -1.24 15.49
CA LYS A 53 -15.71 -2.32 16.02
C LYS A 53 -14.30 -2.26 15.41
N ASN A 54 -13.30 -2.56 16.23
CA ASN A 54 -11.97 -2.93 15.74
C ASN A 54 -12.09 -4.29 15.00
N ILE A 55 -12.01 -4.30 13.67
CA ILE A 55 -11.84 -5.53 12.90
C ILE A 55 -10.43 -6.06 13.08
N GLY A 56 -10.29 -7.37 12.88
CA GLY A 56 -9.05 -8.12 13.10
C GLY A 56 -7.91 -7.71 12.16
N LYS A 57 -6.91 -8.59 12.03
CA LYS A 57 -5.74 -8.31 11.19
C LYS A 57 -6.10 -8.41 9.71
N ILE A 58 -5.84 -7.35 8.94
CA ILE A 58 -5.87 -7.35 7.48
C ILE A 58 -4.43 -7.29 6.99
N ASN A 59 -4.07 -8.21 6.10
CA ASN A 59 -2.75 -8.26 5.48
C ASN A 59 -2.88 -7.90 4.00
N ASN A 60 -2.13 -6.92 3.54
CA ASN A 60 -1.98 -6.58 2.12
C ASN A 60 -0.51 -6.74 1.72
N LYS A 61 -0.24 -7.53 0.69
CA LYS A 61 1.12 -7.77 0.19
C LYS A 61 1.12 -7.79 -1.32
N GLY A 62 2.20 -7.29 -1.90
CA GLY A 62 2.24 -7.13 -3.35
C GLY A 62 3.63 -6.91 -3.90
N HIS A 63 3.66 -6.99 -5.22
CA HIS A 63 4.81 -6.67 -6.04
C HIS A 63 4.45 -5.44 -6.87
N GLU A 64 5.32 -4.45 -6.86
CA GLU A 64 5.22 -3.25 -7.67
C GLU A 64 6.40 -3.20 -8.63
N LEU A 65 6.12 -2.88 -9.89
CA LEU A 65 7.10 -2.80 -10.95
C LEU A 65 6.88 -1.50 -11.72
N GLY A 66 7.92 -0.66 -11.76
CA GLY A 66 7.97 0.59 -12.50
C GLY A 66 9.01 0.52 -13.63
N VAL A 67 8.66 1.06 -14.80
CA VAL A 67 9.60 1.24 -15.91
C VAL A 67 9.48 2.68 -16.40
N THR A 68 10.62 3.38 -16.41
CA THR A 68 10.72 4.74 -16.94
C THR A 68 11.59 4.74 -18.20
N LEU A 69 11.08 5.34 -19.28
CA LEU A 69 11.81 5.52 -20.54
C LEU A 69 11.83 7.00 -20.94
N ARG A 70 13.03 7.55 -21.17
CA ARG A 70 13.25 8.93 -21.64
C ARG A 70 13.89 8.91 -23.03
N PRO A 71 13.09 8.94 -24.11
CA PRO A 71 13.56 8.69 -25.48
C PRO A 71 14.39 9.84 -26.08
N LEU A 72 14.24 11.08 -25.62
CA LEU A 72 14.99 12.23 -26.11
C LEU A 72 16.12 12.59 -25.13
N GLY A 73 17.37 12.53 -25.58
CA GLY A 73 18.49 13.08 -24.83
C GLY A 73 18.35 14.59 -24.72
N ARG A 74 18.58 15.17 -23.54
CA ARG A 74 18.67 16.62 -23.37
C ARG A 74 19.63 17.17 -24.43
N LEU A 75 19.12 17.93 -25.39
CA LEU A 75 19.96 18.71 -26.29
C LEU A 75 20.73 19.69 -25.41
N SER A 76 21.98 19.34 -25.10
CA SER A 76 22.96 20.32 -24.65
C SER A 76 23.16 21.25 -25.84
N LYS A 77 22.72 22.50 -25.69
CA LYS A 77 23.15 23.58 -26.57
C LYS A 77 24.63 23.90 -26.30
#